data_AF-A0A8C4MEU8-F1
#
_entry.id   AF-A0A8C4MEU8-F1
#
_cell.length_a   1.000
_cell.length_b   1.000
_cell.length_c   1.000
_cell.angle_alpha   90.00
_cell.angle_beta   90.00
_cell.angle_gamma   90.00
#
_symmetry.space_group_name_H-M   'P 1'
#
loop_
_entity.id
_entity.type
_entity.pdbx_description
1 polymer ?
#
loop_
_entity_poly.entity_id
_entity_poly.type
_entity_poly.pdbx_seq_one_letter_code
_entity_poly.pdbx_strand_id
1 'polypeptide(L)'
;MSLYEKTSTADLMENLREELTCFICLDYFTNPVTTECGHSFCLMCLLKSWEEYNTTLSCPECWRTLETPHFQPNERLGRLAGIGKQLRSQVLQSEDEQGSYGKMLVAAKVFSDEKQGVNAFSTHCHGINRVYVSSEAEEHHREKLQEILTLLRKKKKETQIILTHEKERVILCKEETKTCKQVVVSEYVKMHQFLKEEEHLQLQLLEKEERGNMKKLRDNEIQLTQQLRSLSKMIQRIESVCQNPIIESFEDVRGTLERSEPLLLQCPEATITELSLCRITGMREMLRKFSTDITLDPDTANAYLVLSEDLKSVRHGGTRQLLPDNPERFDKSATVLGAQIFTCGRHYWEVEVGNKTEWEVGICKDSVSRKGNLPKPAGDLFSLIGLKIGDDYSLWVSSPLKGQHIREPVHKIGVFLDYESGHIAFYNVMDESLIYSFPSASFQEALRPIFSPCLPNEGTNTGPLTICSLNSHV
;
A
#
# COMPACT_ATOMS: atom_id res chain seq x y z
N MET A 1 19.20 -5.90 11.84
CA MET A 1 19.75 -4.90 12.80
C MET A 1 19.69 -5.54 14.18
N SER A 2 20.71 -5.56 15.04
CA SER A 2 21.88 -4.70 15.16
C SER A 2 23.16 -5.50 15.44
N LEU A 3 24.26 -4.99 14.89
CA LEU A 3 25.61 -5.25 15.36
C LEU A 3 25.78 -4.48 16.69
N TYR A 4 26.16 -5.18 17.76
CA TYR A 4 26.58 -4.53 19.00
C TYR A 4 27.96 -3.91 18.78
N GLU A 5 28.02 -2.61 18.49
CA GLU A 5 29.24 -1.82 18.60
C GLU A 5 29.61 -1.69 20.08
N LYS A 6 30.81 -2.15 20.44
CA LYS A 6 31.40 -1.82 21.74
C LYS A 6 31.76 -0.34 21.71
N THR A 7 30.88 0.50 22.23
CA THR A 7 31.12 1.94 22.45
C THR A 7 32.35 2.07 23.36
N SER A 8 33.39 2.76 22.92
CA SER A 8 34.60 2.93 23.73
C SER A 8 34.31 3.85 24.93
N THR A 9 35.15 3.78 25.97
CA THR A 9 35.02 4.66 27.14
C THR A 9 35.13 6.14 26.74
N ALA A 10 35.93 6.45 25.71
CA ALA A 10 36.05 7.80 25.15
C ALA A 10 34.76 8.26 24.47
N ASP A 11 34.11 7.39 23.68
CA ASP A 11 32.84 7.69 23.01
C ASP A 11 31.71 7.93 24.02
N LEU A 12 31.65 7.13 25.10
CA LEU A 12 30.69 7.34 26.19
C LEU A 12 30.90 8.67 26.90
N MET A 13 32.15 9.12 27.03
CA MET A 13 32.47 10.40 27.66
C MET A 13 32.14 11.60 26.78
N GLU A 14 32.32 11.48 25.46
CA GLU A 14 31.93 12.55 24.53
C GLU A 14 30.40 12.66 24.44
N ASN A 15 29.69 11.52 24.36
CA ASN A 15 28.22 11.50 24.44
C ASN A 15 27.72 12.14 25.74
N LEU A 16 28.33 11.80 26.89
CA LEU A 16 27.97 12.40 28.17
C LEU A 16 28.27 13.90 28.22
N ARG A 17 29.33 14.36 27.54
CA ARG A 17 29.68 15.78 27.46
C ARG A 17 28.63 16.53 26.66
N GLU A 18 28.22 16.03 25.50
CA GLU A 18 27.21 16.67 24.65
C GLU A 18 25.91 16.94 25.45
N GLU A 19 25.41 15.94 26.17
CA GLU A 19 24.21 16.02 27.00
C GLU A 19 24.30 17.01 28.18
N LEU A 20 25.52 17.39 28.58
CA LEU A 20 25.78 18.24 29.74
C LEU A 20 26.30 19.63 29.37
N THR A 21 26.30 19.97 28.07
CA THR A 21 26.77 21.26 27.57
C THR A 21 25.63 22.18 27.15
N CYS A 22 25.81 23.47 27.38
CA CYS A 22 24.86 24.49 26.97
C CYS A 22 25.03 24.83 25.49
N PHE A 23 23.95 24.77 24.71
CA PHE A 23 23.92 25.09 23.28
C PHE A 23 24.43 26.50 22.92
N ILE A 24 24.40 27.45 23.86
CA ILE A 24 24.81 28.84 23.62
C ILE A 24 26.30 29.05 23.88
N CYS A 25 26.82 28.62 25.03
CA CYS A 25 28.23 28.81 25.37
C CYS A 25 29.12 27.62 24.98
N LEU A 26 28.53 26.50 24.59
CA LEU A 26 29.21 25.24 24.22
C LEU A 26 30.12 24.68 25.33
N ASP A 27 29.79 25.02 26.58
CA ASP A 27 30.49 24.57 27.79
C ASP A 27 29.48 23.94 28.75
N TYR A 28 29.97 23.20 29.76
CA TYR A 28 29.15 22.55 30.77
C TYR A 28 28.17 23.53 31.42
N PHE A 29 26.94 23.06 31.66
CA PHE A 29 25.91 23.88 32.26
C PHE A 29 26.33 24.53 33.58
N THR A 30 26.16 25.84 33.67
CA THR A 30 26.34 26.63 34.89
C THR A 30 25.02 27.31 35.22
N ASN A 31 24.43 26.98 36.38
CA ASN A 31 23.07 27.39 36.77
C ASN A 31 22.05 27.21 35.63
N PRO A 32 21.84 25.98 35.13
CA PRO A 32 20.97 25.77 34.00
C PRO A 32 19.51 26.03 34.34
N VAL A 33 18.78 26.49 33.34
CA VAL A 33 17.33 26.65 33.35
C VAL A 33 16.72 25.90 32.19
N THR A 34 15.58 25.27 32.42
CA THR A 34 14.84 24.53 31.40
C THR A 34 13.59 25.33 31.00
N THR A 35 13.45 25.53 29.69
CA THR A 35 12.32 26.22 29.06
C THR A 35 11.11 25.28 28.89
N GLU A 36 9.92 25.83 28.65
CA GLU A 36 8.68 25.04 28.46
C GLU A 36 8.74 24.07 27.27
N CYS A 37 9.59 24.35 26.28
CA CYS A 37 9.80 23.44 25.15
C CYS A 37 10.75 22.28 25.47
N GLY A 38 11.30 22.19 26.70
CA GLY A 38 12.15 21.11 27.18
C GLY A 38 13.65 21.36 27.04
N HIS A 39 14.09 22.39 26.30
CA HIS A 39 15.51 22.70 26.13
C HIS A 39 16.09 23.45 27.33
N SER A 40 17.36 23.19 27.62
CA SER A 40 18.07 23.72 28.79
C SER A 40 19.27 24.59 28.40
N PHE A 41 19.47 25.69 29.14
CA PHE A 41 20.53 26.67 28.88
C PHE A 41 21.13 27.17 30.20
N CYS A 42 22.38 27.63 30.22
CA CYS A 42 22.86 28.43 31.35
C CYS A 42 21.99 29.69 31.48
N LEU A 43 21.58 30.05 32.71
CA LEU A 43 20.70 31.20 32.95
C LEU A 43 21.19 32.47 32.26
N MET A 44 22.47 32.80 32.44
CA MET A 44 23.07 34.00 31.84
C MET A 44 23.16 33.94 30.32
N CYS A 45 23.32 32.74 29.75
CA CYS A 45 23.36 32.57 28.30
C CYS A 45 21.98 32.79 27.68
N LEU A 46 20.92 32.26 28.31
CA LEU A 46 19.56 32.46 27.86
C LEU A 46 19.16 33.94 27.92
N LEU A 47 19.42 34.61 29.06
CA LEU A 47 19.10 36.04 29.22
C LEU A 47 19.85 36.91 28.21
N LYS A 48 21.16 36.70 28.04
CA LYS A 48 21.96 37.43 27.03
C LYS A 48 21.48 37.18 25.61
N SER A 49 21.03 35.96 25.29
CA SER A 49 20.49 35.67 23.97
C SER A 49 19.24 36.50 23.68
N TRP A 50 18.37 36.72 24.67
CA TRP A 50 17.21 37.58 24.48
C TRP A 50 17.57 39.06 24.35
N GLU A 51 18.60 39.52 25.07
CA GLU A 51 19.10 40.90 24.96
C GLU A 51 19.82 41.19 23.63
N GLU A 52 20.66 40.28 23.12
CA GLU A 52 21.47 40.52 21.91
C GLU A 52 20.65 40.54 20.62
N TYR A 53 19.54 39.81 20.56
CA TYR A 53 18.78 39.61 19.32
C TYR A 53 17.53 40.51 19.21
N ASN A 54 17.19 41.32 20.22
CA ASN A 54 15.94 42.12 20.25
C ASN A 54 14.69 41.28 19.87
N THR A 55 14.74 39.98 20.16
CA THR A 55 13.73 38.99 19.74
C THR A 55 12.65 38.83 20.80
N THR A 56 11.43 38.50 20.34
CA THR A 56 10.40 37.86 21.16
C THR A 56 11.02 36.71 21.97
N LEU A 57 10.65 36.56 23.25
CA LEU A 57 11.09 35.47 24.14
C LEU A 57 10.94 34.15 23.39
N SER A 58 12.04 33.58 22.89
CA SER A 58 12.02 32.37 22.04
C SER A 58 13.13 31.44 22.48
N CYS A 59 12.91 30.14 22.36
CA CYS A 59 13.94 29.14 22.61
C CYS A 59 15.06 29.24 21.56
N PRO A 60 16.33 29.41 21.96
CA PRO A 60 17.46 29.50 21.03
C PRO A 60 17.74 28.22 20.20
N GLU A 61 17.21 27.08 20.64
CA GLU A 61 17.47 25.78 20.01
C GLU A 61 16.35 25.38 19.04
N CYS A 62 15.08 25.45 19.45
CA CYS A 62 13.94 25.04 18.63
C CYS A 62 13.09 26.20 18.09
N TRP A 63 13.44 27.45 18.41
CA TRP A 63 12.79 28.68 17.92
C TRP A 63 11.31 28.84 18.30
N ARG A 64 10.80 28.01 19.22
CA ARG A 64 9.45 28.14 19.75
C ARG A 64 9.34 29.43 20.57
N THR A 65 8.34 30.26 20.26
CA THR A 65 7.97 31.43 21.07
C THR A 65 7.55 30.96 22.46
N LEU A 66 8.11 31.59 23.49
CA LEU A 66 7.81 31.41 24.89
C LEU A 66 6.84 32.52 25.28
N GLU A 67 5.60 32.15 25.61
CA GLU A 67 4.53 33.13 25.86
C GLU A 67 4.75 33.93 27.15
N THR A 68 5.55 33.39 28.08
CA THR A 68 6.00 34.06 29.32
C THR A 68 7.45 33.68 29.63
N PRO A 69 8.22 34.48 30.40
CA PRO A 69 9.57 34.11 30.84
C PRO A 69 9.50 33.08 31.97
N HIS A 70 8.82 31.96 31.75
CA HIS A 70 8.68 30.89 32.72
C HIS A 70 9.66 29.78 32.36
N PHE A 71 10.86 29.84 32.94
CA PHE A 71 11.87 28.79 32.89
C PHE A 71 12.22 28.38 34.31
N GLN A 72 12.44 27.08 34.51
CA GLN A 72 12.67 26.53 35.84
C GLN A 72 14.17 26.26 36.04
N PRO A 73 14.77 26.70 37.14
CA PRO A 73 16.12 26.29 37.52
C PRO A 73 16.22 24.77 37.58
N ASN A 74 17.21 24.20 36.87
CA ASN A 74 17.43 22.76 36.80
C ASN A 74 18.70 22.39 37.59
N GLU A 75 18.62 22.47 38.91
CA GLU A 75 19.76 22.20 39.78
C GLU A 75 20.34 20.78 39.60
N ARG A 76 19.48 19.80 39.26
CA ARG A 76 19.94 18.43 38.97
C ARG A 76 20.85 18.39 37.76
N LEU A 77 20.46 19.03 36.67
CA LEU A 77 21.28 19.13 35.46
C LEU A 77 22.59 19.89 35.75
N GLY A 78 22.55 20.94 36.57
CA GLY A 78 23.75 21.66 37.00
C GLY A 78 24.71 20.77 37.79
N ARG A 79 24.20 19.93 38.70
CA ARG A 79 25.02 18.94 39.43
C ARG A 79 25.58 17.88 38.51
N LEU A 80 24.79 17.35 37.58
CA LEU A 80 25.25 16.36 36.60
C LEU A 80 26.35 16.93 35.71
N ALA A 81 26.21 18.18 35.25
CA ALA A 81 27.25 18.88 34.50
C ALA A 81 28.54 19.04 35.31
N GLY A 82 28.44 19.34 36.60
CA GLY A 82 29.58 19.36 37.52
C GLY A 82 30.27 18.00 37.64
N ILE A 83 29.49 16.92 37.81
CA ILE A 83 30.01 15.53 37.87
C ILE A 83 30.69 15.16 36.54
N GLY A 84 30.05 15.45 35.40
CA GLY A 84 30.61 15.19 34.07
C GLY A 84 31.94 15.93 33.83
N LYS A 85 32.02 17.19 34.26
CA LYS A 85 33.25 17.99 34.19
C LYS A 85 34.37 17.39 35.05
N GLN A 86 34.03 16.89 36.25
CA GLN A 86 35.00 16.25 37.15
C GLN A 86 35.47 14.89 36.60
N LEU A 87 34.56 14.04 36.11
CA LEU A 87 34.89 12.76 35.48
C LEU A 87 35.84 12.96 34.30
N ARG A 88 35.58 13.96 33.45
CA ARG A 88 36.47 14.33 32.34
C ARG A 88 37.88 14.70 32.81
N SER A 89 37.97 15.51 33.86
CA SER A 89 39.28 15.89 34.42
C SER A 89 40.07 14.71 35.00
N GLN A 90 39.38 13.72 35.57
CA GLN A 90 40.03 12.54 36.17
C GLN A 90 40.51 11.54 35.13
N VAL A 91 39.74 11.33 34.05
CA VAL A 91 40.15 10.41 32.97
C VAL A 91 41.30 11.00 32.15
N LEU A 92 41.29 12.30 31.86
CA LEU A 92 42.40 12.97 31.19
C LEU A 92 43.69 13.00 32.06
N GLN A 93 43.57 12.95 33.39
CA GLN A 93 44.73 12.81 34.29
C GLN A 93 45.26 11.38 34.35
N SER A 94 44.45 10.36 34.05
CA SER A 94 44.87 8.95 34.07
C SER A 94 45.62 8.49 32.81
N GLU A 95 45.50 9.21 31.70
CA GLU A 95 46.22 8.91 30.46
C GLU A 95 47.61 9.59 30.37
N ASP A 96 47.92 10.56 31.24
CA ASP A 96 49.18 11.32 31.24
C ASP A 96 50.28 10.75 32.19
N GLU A 97 50.00 9.70 32.99
CA GLU A 97 51.01 9.07 33.86
C GLU A 97 51.92 8.03 33.15
N GLN A 98 51.85 7.93 31.82
CA GLN A 98 52.81 7.17 31.00
C GLN A 98 53.54 8.07 29.98
N GLY A 99 54.04 9.21 30.44
CA GLY A 99 54.91 10.10 29.66
C GLY A 99 55.88 10.88 30.53
N SER A 100 57.05 10.31 30.80
CA SER A 100 58.18 11.00 31.44
C SER A 100 58.56 12.26 30.63
N TYR A 101 58.47 13.45 31.23
CA TYR A 101 59.56 14.43 31.41
C TYR A 101 58.98 15.77 31.93
N GLY A 102 59.52 16.27 33.05
CA GLY A 102 59.63 17.72 33.30
C GLY A 102 58.74 18.35 34.39
N LYS A 103 59.20 18.25 35.64
CA LYS A 103 58.77 19.12 36.76
C LYS A 103 58.91 20.60 36.41
N MET A 104 57.82 21.40 36.51
CA MET A 104 57.86 22.70 37.18
C MET A 104 56.45 23.28 37.45
N LEU A 105 56.27 23.72 38.70
CA LEU A 105 55.25 24.67 39.20
C LEU A 105 53.83 24.14 39.50
N VAL A 106 53.70 23.39 40.60
CA VAL A 106 52.59 23.61 41.55
C VAL A 106 53.18 23.76 42.95
N ALA A 107 53.36 25.01 43.37
CA ALA A 107 53.53 25.36 44.78
C ALA A 107 52.98 26.77 45.00
N ALA A 108 51.66 26.92 44.93
CA ALA A 108 50.96 28.08 45.50
C ALA A 108 49.46 27.80 45.68
N LYS A 109 49.08 27.04 46.72
CA LYS A 109 47.91 27.31 47.59
C LYS A 109 47.62 26.15 48.56
N VAL A 110 48.40 26.09 49.63
CA VAL A 110 47.98 25.72 50.99
C VAL A 110 49.02 26.44 51.86
N PHE A 111 48.75 27.39 52.75
CA PHE A 111 47.74 27.52 53.79
C PHE A 111 47.50 29.00 54.07
N SER A 112 46.29 29.36 54.50
CA SER A 112 46.04 30.59 55.26
C SER A 112 46.29 30.32 56.74
N ASP A 113 46.88 31.34 57.39
CA ASP A 113 46.99 31.62 58.83
C ASP A 113 47.76 30.63 59.74
N GLU A 114 48.92 31.07 60.26
CA GLU A 114 49.02 31.70 61.59
C GLU A 114 50.45 32.20 61.91
N LYS A 115 50.46 33.40 62.52
CA LYS A 115 51.43 34.16 63.32
C LYS A 115 52.86 33.63 63.61
N GLN A 116 53.77 34.63 63.53
CA GLN A 116 54.89 34.94 64.46
C GLN A 116 56.31 34.50 64.07
N GLY A 117 57.25 35.46 63.99
CA GLY A 117 58.70 35.18 64.09
C GLY A 117 59.63 36.03 63.23
N VAL A 118 60.05 37.17 63.80
CA VAL A 118 61.30 37.94 63.59
C VAL A 118 62.46 37.20 62.87
N ASN A 119 63.01 37.74 61.77
CA ASN A 119 64.33 38.42 61.73
C ASN A 119 64.74 38.92 60.33
N ALA A 120 65.54 39.99 60.33
CA ALA A 120 66.07 40.75 59.21
C ALA A 120 67.02 39.96 58.28
N PHE A 121 67.12 40.37 57.01
CA PHE A 121 68.38 40.85 56.40
C PHE A 121 68.09 41.63 55.11
N SER A 122 68.52 42.89 55.11
CA SER A 122 68.65 43.74 53.93
C SER A 122 69.73 43.17 53.00
N THR A 123 69.45 43.05 51.71
CA THR A 123 70.50 43.22 50.70
C THR A 123 69.93 43.87 49.45
N HIS A 124 70.35 45.11 49.26
CA HIS A 124 70.16 45.90 48.06
C HIS A 124 71.01 45.29 46.93
N CYS A 125 70.41 44.98 45.78
CA CYS A 125 71.14 44.80 44.52
C CYS A 125 70.33 45.45 43.39
N HIS A 126 70.88 46.54 42.85
CA HIS A 126 70.46 47.14 41.59
C HIS A 126 70.82 46.19 40.43
N GLY A 127 69.90 46.01 39.49
CA GLY A 127 70.13 45.27 38.25
C GLY A 127 68.96 45.45 37.30
N ILE A 128 69.15 46.35 36.34
CA ILE A 128 68.21 46.81 35.31
C ILE A 128 67.76 45.66 34.39
N ASN A 129 66.53 45.77 33.86
CA ASN A 129 65.89 44.94 32.82
C ASN A 129 65.32 43.55 33.18
N ARG A 130 64.31 43.51 34.06
CA ARG A 130 63.29 42.43 34.04
C ARG A 130 61.91 42.88 33.56
N VAL A 131 61.69 44.19 33.40
CA VAL A 131 60.37 44.78 33.10
C VAL A 131 60.15 44.99 31.59
N TYR A 132 61.21 45.09 30.78
CA TYR A 132 61.08 45.45 29.37
C TYR A 132 60.71 44.27 28.44
N VAL A 133 61.07 43.03 28.80
CA VAL A 133 60.78 41.83 27.97
C VAL A 133 59.35 41.27 28.23
N SER A 134 58.71 41.62 29.36
CA SER A 134 57.30 41.29 29.64
C SER A 134 56.34 42.18 28.85
N SER A 135 56.71 43.47 28.69
CA SER A 135 55.87 44.47 28.03
C SER A 135 55.67 44.18 26.53
N GLU A 136 56.72 43.84 25.78
CA GLU A 136 56.60 43.58 24.33
C GLU A 136 55.86 42.28 24.02
N ALA A 137 56.05 41.23 24.83
CA ALA A 137 55.31 39.97 24.67
C ALA A 137 53.82 40.16 25.01
N GLU A 138 53.50 40.91 26.07
CA GLU A 138 52.12 41.25 26.44
C GLU A 138 51.44 42.17 25.41
N GLU A 139 52.16 43.14 24.83
CA GLU A 139 51.69 44.00 23.74
C GLU A 139 51.37 43.14 22.50
N HIS A 140 52.27 42.25 22.09
CA HIS A 140 52.08 41.33 20.96
C HIS A 140 50.91 40.37 21.17
N HIS A 141 50.73 39.86 22.39
CA HIS A 141 49.56 39.04 22.72
C HIS A 141 48.26 39.85 22.65
N ARG A 142 48.27 41.12 23.08
CA ARG A 142 47.12 42.02 22.99
C ARG A 142 46.76 42.33 21.54
N GLU A 143 47.75 42.55 20.69
CA GLU A 143 47.56 42.75 19.24
C GLU A 143 46.95 41.52 18.57
N LYS A 144 47.48 40.32 18.86
CA LYS A 144 46.90 39.06 18.37
C LYS A 144 45.46 38.86 18.84
N LEU A 145 45.17 39.17 20.10
CA LEU A 145 43.80 39.11 20.62
C LEU A 145 42.87 40.09 19.90
N GLN A 146 43.37 41.29 19.58
CA GLN A 146 42.62 42.29 18.82
C GLN A 146 42.35 41.80 17.38
N GLU A 147 43.32 41.16 16.72
CA GLU A 147 43.16 40.54 15.40
C GLU A 147 42.16 39.37 15.40
N ILE A 148 42.22 38.51 16.41
CA ILE A 148 41.22 37.45 16.60
C ILE A 148 39.82 38.06 16.80
N LEU A 149 39.73 39.14 17.58
CA LEU A 149 38.45 39.80 17.86
C LEU A 149 37.86 40.45 16.60
N THR A 150 38.68 41.07 15.74
CA THR A 150 38.21 41.58 14.44
C THR A 150 37.76 40.45 13.51
N LEU A 151 38.48 39.32 13.48
CA LEU A 151 38.09 38.13 12.71
C LEU A 151 36.77 37.53 13.21
N LEU A 152 36.59 37.40 14.52
CA LEU A 152 35.35 36.90 15.13
C LEU A 152 34.17 37.82 14.83
N ARG A 153 34.36 39.15 14.87
CA ARG A 153 33.32 40.12 14.47
C ARG A 153 32.94 39.97 12.99
N LYS A 154 33.90 39.70 12.11
CA LYS A 154 33.63 39.42 10.69
C LYS A 154 32.81 38.14 10.53
N LYS A 155 33.25 37.04 11.15
CA LYS A 155 32.51 35.77 11.15
C LYS A 155 31.09 35.91 11.71
N LYS A 156 30.88 36.65 12.80
CA LYS A 156 29.54 36.94 13.35
C LYS A 156 28.63 37.57 12.29
N LYS A 157 29.13 38.56 11.53
CA LYS A 157 28.35 39.20 10.45
C LYS A 157 28.04 38.23 9.31
N GLU A 158 29.01 37.44 8.87
CA GLU A 158 28.82 36.42 7.82
C GLU A 158 27.78 35.37 8.24
N THR A 159 27.88 34.83 9.47
CA THR A 159 26.91 33.87 10.01
C THR A 159 25.52 34.49 10.16
N GLN A 160 25.42 35.76 10.55
CA GLN A 160 24.13 36.44 10.66
C GLN A 160 23.41 36.56 9.31
N ILE A 161 24.15 36.83 8.22
CA ILE A 161 23.60 36.88 6.86
C ILE A 161 23.09 35.51 6.42
N ILE A 162 23.84 34.45 6.69
CA ILE A 162 23.41 33.08 6.38
C ILE A 162 22.16 32.72 7.20
N LEU A 163 22.13 33.05 8.49
CA LEU A 163 20.99 32.80 9.36
C LEU A 163 19.71 33.50 8.85
N THR A 164 19.82 34.74 8.35
CA THR A 164 18.66 35.44 7.75
C THR A 164 18.17 34.74 6.49
N HIS A 165 19.08 34.31 5.60
CA HIS A 165 18.72 33.58 4.39
C HIS A 165 18.08 32.22 4.71
N GLU A 166 18.60 31.48 5.69
CA GLU A 166 18.00 30.21 6.11
C GLU A 166 16.60 30.40 6.69
N LYS A 167 16.35 31.49 7.43
CA LYS A 167 14.99 31.84 7.89
C LYS A 167 14.03 32.12 6.72
N GLU A 168 14.49 32.81 5.68
CA GLU A 168 13.70 33.05 4.46
C GLU A 168 13.39 31.75 3.71
N ARG A 169 14.37 30.84 3.59
CA ARG A 169 14.17 29.52 2.96
C ARG A 169 13.11 28.69 3.68
N VAL A 170 13.06 28.75 5.01
CA VAL A 170 12.01 28.09 5.79
C VAL A 170 10.62 28.63 5.45
N ILE A 171 10.49 29.94 5.21
CA ILE A 171 9.23 30.56 4.80
C ILE A 171 8.86 30.09 3.38
N LEU A 172 9.80 30.17 2.43
CA LEU A 172 9.58 29.75 1.05
C LEU A 172 9.16 28.28 0.96
N CYS A 173 9.84 27.38 1.66
CA CYS A 173 9.50 25.96 1.71
C CYS A 173 8.07 25.72 2.23
N LYS A 174 7.61 26.50 3.21
CA LYS A 174 6.22 26.43 3.70
C LYS A 174 5.22 26.90 2.64
N GLU A 175 5.53 27.96 1.90
CA GLU A 175 4.67 28.48 0.82
C GLU A 175 4.61 27.54 -0.38
N GLU A 176 5.74 26.97 -0.80
CA GLU A 176 5.81 25.95 -1.84
C GLU A 176 5.02 24.69 -1.44
N THR A 177 5.17 24.23 -0.20
CA THR A 177 4.40 23.10 0.33
C THR A 177 2.89 23.39 0.30
N LYS A 178 2.48 24.61 0.67
CA LYS A 178 1.07 25.03 0.62
C LYS A 178 0.55 25.03 -0.81
N THR A 179 1.31 25.56 -1.75
CA THR A 179 0.98 25.58 -3.18
C THR A 179 0.86 24.17 -3.74
N CYS A 180 1.82 23.28 -3.44
CA CYS A 180 1.80 21.89 -3.86
C CYS A 180 0.56 21.15 -3.32
N LYS A 181 0.21 21.34 -2.04
CA LYS A 181 -1.02 20.78 -1.45
C LYS A 181 -2.27 21.24 -2.21
N GLN A 182 -2.36 22.52 -2.59
CA GLN A 182 -3.49 23.05 -3.35
C GLN A 182 -3.57 22.43 -4.75
N VAL A 183 -2.43 22.27 -5.43
CA VAL A 183 -2.37 21.59 -6.74
C VAL A 183 -2.88 20.16 -6.61
N VAL A 184 -2.36 19.38 -5.66
CA VAL A 184 -2.82 18.00 -5.42
C VAL A 184 -4.33 17.94 -5.21
N VAL A 185 -4.89 18.77 -4.32
CA VAL A 185 -6.35 18.80 -4.09
C VAL A 185 -7.11 19.14 -5.37
N SER A 186 -6.66 20.15 -6.13
CA SER A 186 -7.33 20.57 -7.37
C SER A 186 -7.32 19.50 -8.47
N GLU A 187 -6.23 18.74 -8.61
CA GLU A 187 -6.14 17.66 -9.60
C GLU A 187 -7.06 16.48 -9.22
N TYR A 188 -7.14 16.12 -7.93
CA TYR A 188 -8.06 15.08 -7.47
C TYR A 188 -9.53 15.49 -7.63
N VAL A 189 -9.87 16.77 -7.43
CA VAL A 189 -11.23 17.27 -7.69
C VAL A 189 -11.61 17.09 -9.17
N LYS A 190 -10.71 17.40 -10.11
CA LYS A 190 -10.94 17.15 -11.54
C LYS A 190 -11.15 15.67 -11.83
N MET A 191 -10.34 14.79 -11.22
CA MET A 191 -10.48 13.34 -11.38
C MET A 191 -11.83 12.83 -10.85
N HIS A 192 -12.26 13.26 -9.67
CA HIS A 192 -13.56 12.89 -9.11
C HIS A 192 -14.72 13.34 -10.01
N GLN A 193 -14.64 14.56 -10.57
CA GLN A 193 -15.66 15.05 -11.48
C GLN A 193 -15.71 14.22 -12.76
N PHE A 194 -14.56 13.91 -13.36
CA PHE A 194 -14.47 13.04 -14.53
C PHE A 194 -15.07 11.65 -14.27
N LEU A 195 -14.70 11.01 -13.16
CA LEU A 195 -15.23 9.68 -12.81
C LEU A 195 -16.75 9.69 -12.60
N LYS A 196 -17.29 10.77 -12.03
CA LYS A 196 -18.74 10.94 -11.84
C LYS A 196 -19.48 11.11 -13.18
N GLU A 197 -18.91 11.85 -14.12
CA GLU A 197 -19.46 12.01 -15.46
C GLU A 197 -19.46 10.69 -16.23
N GLU A 198 -18.36 9.93 -16.13
CA GLU A 198 -18.21 8.61 -16.73
C GLU A 198 -19.21 7.60 -16.14
N GLU A 199 -19.34 7.56 -14.80
CA GLU A 199 -20.35 6.74 -14.10
C GLU A 199 -21.76 7.03 -14.64
N HIS A 200 -22.11 8.31 -14.75
CA HIS A 200 -23.43 8.71 -15.25
C HIS A 200 -23.66 8.28 -16.71
N LEU A 201 -22.64 8.40 -17.57
CA LEU A 201 -22.72 7.98 -18.96
C LEU A 201 -22.94 6.46 -19.06
N GLN A 202 -22.20 5.65 -18.30
CA GLN A 202 -22.35 4.20 -18.30
C GLN A 202 -23.76 3.77 -17.85
N LEU A 203 -24.31 4.41 -16.80
CA LEU A 203 -25.68 4.16 -16.35
C LEU A 203 -26.71 4.48 -17.45
N GLN A 204 -26.58 5.60 -18.15
CA GLN A 204 -27.48 5.96 -19.25
C GLN A 204 -27.42 4.96 -20.42
N LEU A 205 -26.24 4.42 -20.72
CA LEU A 205 -26.06 3.39 -21.75
C LEU A 205 -26.78 2.09 -21.37
N LEU A 206 -26.63 1.64 -20.12
CA LEU A 206 -27.32 0.46 -19.60
C LEU A 206 -28.85 0.61 -19.64
N GLU A 207 -29.38 1.76 -19.21
CA GLU A 207 -30.81 2.02 -19.29
C GLU A 207 -31.33 2.00 -20.73
N LYS A 208 -30.55 2.49 -21.69
CA LYS A 208 -30.91 2.46 -23.12
C LYS A 208 -30.94 1.04 -23.65
N GLU A 209 -29.96 0.22 -23.26
CA GLU A 209 -29.89 -1.19 -23.63
C GLU A 209 -31.04 -2.00 -23.02
N GLU A 210 -31.33 -1.82 -21.73
CA GLU A 210 -32.48 -2.41 -21.05
C GLU A 210 -33.78 -2.09 -21.80
N ARG A 211 -34.03 -0.81 -22.14
CA ARG A 211 -35.21 -0.41 -22.91
C ARG A 211 -35.29 -1.11 -24.27
N GLY A 212 -34.15 -1.26 -24.95
CA GLY A 212 -34.06 -1.97 -26.23
C GLY A 212 -34.38 -3.46 -26.09
N ASN A 213 -33.78 -4.12 -25.11
CA ASN A 213 -33.99 -5.54 -24.81
C ASN A 213 -35.42 -5.83 -24.38
N MET A 214 -35.98 -5.00 -23.50
CA MET A 214 -37.37 -5.12 -23.07
C MET A 214 -38.34 -4.96 -24.24
N LYS A 215 -38.03 -4.11 -25.22
CA LYS A 215 -38.83 -4.01 -26.45
C LYS A 215 -38.76 -5.30 -27.27
N LYS A 216 -37.56 -5.83 -27.53
CA LYS A 216 -37.37 -7.09 -28.26
C LYS A 216 -38.11 -8.26 -27.59
N LEU A 217 -38.00 -8.37 -26.26
CA LEU A 217 -38.68 -9.41 -25.50
C LEU A 217 -40.20 -9.31 -25.60
N ARG A 218 -40.76 -8.09 -25.51
CA ARG A 218 -42.21 -7.87 -25.68
C ARG A 218 -42.67 -8.20 -27.10
N ASP A 219 -41.92 -7.79 -28.11
CA ASP A 219 -42.25 -8.09 -29.51
C ASP A 219 -42.24 -9.62 -29.73
N ASN A 220 -41.26 -10.33 -29.16
CA ASN A 220 -41.19 -11.80 -29.21
C ASN A 220 -42.33 -12.48 -28.43
N GLU A 221 -42.67 -11.98 -27.24
CA GLU A 221 -43.80 -12.49 -26.45
C GLU A 221 -45.12 -12.39 -27.23
N ILE A 222 -45.34 -11.27 -27.92
CA ILE A 222 -46.51 -11.06 -28.79
C ILE A 222 -46.49 -12.07 -29.94
N GLN A 223 -45.35 -12.25 -30.61
CA GLN A 223 -45.19 -13.20 -31.72
C GLN A 223 -45.47 -14.65 -31.26
N LEU A 224 -44.85 -15.10 -30.17
CA LEU A 224 -45.05 -16.43 -29.62
C LEU A 224 -46.50 -16.65 -29.16
N THR A 225 -47.13 -15.63 -28.57
CA THR A 225 -48.55 -15.70 -28.19
C THR A 225 -49.46 -15.86 -29.40
N GLN A 226 -49.17 -15.19 -30.51
CA GLN A 226 -49.91 -15.32 -31.77
C GLN A 226 -49.71 -16.70 -32.41
N GLN A 227 -48.47 -17.22 -32.39
CA GLN A 227 -48.17 -18.58 -32.83
C GLN A 227 -48.93 -19.60 -32.00
N LEU A 228 -48.90 -19.49 -30.66
CA LEU A 228 -49.63 -20.38 -29.76
C LEU A 228 -51.14 -20.36 -30.04
N ARG A 229 -51.74 -19.17 -30.25
CA ARG A 229 -53.17 -19.06 -30.62
C ARG A 229 -53.48 -19.73 -31.96
N SER A 230 -52.58 -19.61 -32.94
CA SER A 230 -52.75 -20.22 -34.26
C SER A 230 -52.67 -21.75 -34.17
N LEU A 231 -51.70 -22.26 -33.41
CA LEU A 231 -51.56 -23.69 -33.11
C LEU A 231 -52.79 -24.22 -32.37
N SER A 232 -53.26 -23.55 -31.32
CA SER A 232 -54.46 -23.97 -30.59
C SER A 232 -55.71 -24.03 -31.46
N LYS A 233 -55.91 -23.04 -32.34
CA LYS A 233 -57.03 -23.06 -33.32
C LYS A 233 -56.90 -24.23 -34.29
N MET A 234 -55.68 -24.54 -34.72
CA MET A 234 -55.43 -25.66 -35.64
C MET A 234 -55.69 -27.00 -34.95
N ILE A 235 -55.20 -27.17 -33.71
CA ILE A 235 -55.44 -28.35 -32.88
C ILE A 235 -56.96 -28.57 -32.72
N GLN A 236 -57.71 -27.54 -32.31
CA GLN A 236 -59.17 -27.65 -32.16
C GLN A 236 -59.90 -28.05 -33.45
N ARG A 237 -59.45 -27.52 -34.60
CA ARG A 237 -60.01 -27.90 -35.91
C ARG A 237 -59.73 -29.35 -36.25
N ILE A 238 -58.49 -29.81 -36.05
CA ILE A 238 -58.10 -31.21 -36.30
C ILE A 238 -58.88 -32.14 -35.36
N GLU A 239 -58.96 -31.82 -34.07
CA GLU A 239 -59.75 -32.58 -33.09
C GLU A 239 -61.22 -32.66 -33.49
N SER A 240 -61.82 -31.55 -33.93
CA SER A 240 -63.21 -31.52 -34.41
C SER A 240 -63.43 -32.38 -35.66
N VAL A 241 -62.49 -32.40 -36.60
CA VAL A 241 -62.56 -33.27 -37.79
C VAL A 241 -62.41 -34.74 -37.39
N CYS A 242 -61.52 -35.06 -36.45
CA CYS A 242 -61.30 -36.43 -35.98
C CYS A 242 -62.46 -36.99 -35.15
N GLN A 243 -63.17 -36.14 -34.40
CA GLN A 243 -64.31 -36.53 -33.57
C GLN A 243 -65.62 -36.68 -34.35
N ASN A 244 -65.68 -36.21 -35.60
CA ASN A 244 -66.89 -36.26 -36.41
C ASN A 244 -66.97 -37.61 -37.17
N PRO A 245 -67.92 -38.52 -36.83
CA PRO A 245 -67.98 -39.86 -37.41
C PRO A 245 -68.47 -39.88 -38.87
N ILE A 246 -68.91 -38.75 -39.41
CA ILE A 246 -69.31 -38.56 -40.80
C ILE A 246 -68.40 -37.45 -41.36
N ILE A 247 -67.38 -37.81 -42.14
CA ILE A 247 -66.55 -36.84 -42.84
C ILE A 247 -67.42 -36.23 -43.96
N GLU A 248 -67.91 -35.00 -43.76
CA GLU A 248 -68.84 -34.35 -44.69
C GLU A 248 -68.20 -33.96 -46.04
N SER A 249 -66.87 -33.82 -46.12
CA SER A 249 -66.14 -33.57 -47.38
C SER A 249 -64.64 -33.93 -47.30
N PHE A 250 -64.13 -34.61 -48.33
CA PHE A 250 -62.69 -34.87 -48.51
C PHE A 250 -61.88 -33.57 -48.68
N GLU A 251 -62.50 -32.52 -49.25
CA GLU A 251 -61.85 -31.22 -49.45
C GLU A 251 -61.60 -30.48 -48.14
N ASP A 252 -62.43 -30.67 -47.12
CA ASP A 252 -62.22 -30.06 -45.80
C ASP A 252 -61.05 -30.70 -45.05
N VAL A 253 -60.88 -32.02 -45.17
CA VAL A 253 -59.72 -32.74 -44.61
C VAL A 253 -58.43 -32.31 -45.31
N ARG A 254 -58.44 -32.27 -46.65
CA ARG A 254 -57.29 -31.84 -47.45
C ARG A 254 -56.90 -30.39 -47.13
N GLY A 255 -57.87 -29.48 -47.11
CA GLY A 255 -57.63 -28.08 -46.76
C GLY A 255 -57.22 -27.86 -45.30
N THR A 256 -57.56 -28.78 -44.38
CA THR A 256 -57.07 -28.75 -43.00
C THR A 256 -55.60 -29.16 -42.94
N LEU A 257 -55.22 -30.20 -43.71
CA LEU A 257 -53.84 -30.68 -43.80
C LEU A 257 -52.91 -29.62 -44.41
N GLU A 258 -53.29 -29.04 -45.55
CA GLU A 258 -52.53 -27.98 -46.24
C GLU A 258 -52.30 -26.74 -45.35
N ARG A 259 -53.26 -26.40 -44.48
CA ARG A 259 -53.13 -25.27 -43.53
C ARG A 259 -52.29 -25.61 -42.31
N SER A 260 -52.13 -26.89 -41.98
CA SER A 260 -51.32 -27.34 -40.83
C SER A 260 -49.82 -27.39 -41.17
N GLU A 261 -49.47 -27.69 -42.41
CA GLU A 261 -48.08 -27.81 -42.89
C GLU A 261 -47.19 -26.59 -42.59
N PRO A 262 -47.58 -25.33 -42.88
CA PRO A 262 -46.75 -24.16 -42.55
C PRO A 262 -46.59 -23.93 -41.04
N LEU A 263 -47.52 -24.40 -40.22
CA LEU A 263 -47.41 -24.30 -38.75
C LEU A 263 -46.45 -25.34 -38.18
N LEU A 264 -46.34 -26.52 -38.81
CA LEU A 264 -45.40 -27.58 -38.40
C LEU A 264 -43.94 -27.23 -38.72
N LEU A 265 -43.71 -26.40 -39.73
CA LEU A 265 -42.38 -25.92 -40.10
C LEU A 265 -41.90 -24.74 -39.23
N GLN A 266 -42.79 -24.10 -38.46
CA GLN A 266 -42.41 -23.05 -37.53
C GLN A 266 -41.85 -23.64 -36.23
N CYS A 267 -40.58 -23.37 -35.97
CA CYS A 267 -39.97 -23.61 -34.66
C CYS A 267 -40.09 -22.34 -33.81
N PRO A 268 -40.52 -22.43 -32.54
CA PRO A 268 -40.49 -21.28 -31.64
C PRO A 268 -39.04 -20.94 -31.29
N GLU A 269 -38.66 -19.69 -31.52
CA GLU A 269 -37.32 -19.19 -31.20
C GLU A 269 -37.36 -18.30 -29.95
N ALA A 270 -36.44 -18.54 -29.03
CA ALA A 270 -36.24 -17.68 -27.89
C ALA A 270 -35.42 -16.45 -28.31
N THR A 271 -35.89 -15.25 -27.97
CA THR A 271 -35.08 -14.05 -28.13
C THR A 271 -33.99 -14.01 -27.08
N ILE A 272 -32.75 -13.93 -27.53
CA ILE A 272 -31.58 -13.70 -26.69
C ILE A 272 -31.43 -12.19 -26.46
N THR A 273 -31.35 -11.77 -25.21
CA THR A 273 -31.01 -10.40 -24.83
C THR A 273 -29.59 -10.34 -24.29
N GLU A 274 -28.79 -9.46 -24.87
CA GLU A 274 -27.41 -9.20 -24.46
C GLU A 274 -27.40 -7.94 -23.58
N LEU A 275 -26.60 -7.96 -22.52
CA LEU A 275 -26.21 -6.73 -21.81
C LEU A 275 -24.72 -6.54 -22.05
N SER A 276 -24.35 -5.36 -22.54
CA SER A 276 -22.95 -4.96 -22.63
C SER A 276 -22.33 -4.93 -21.23
N LEU A 277 -21.12 -5.49 -21.12
CA LEU A 277 -20.37 -5.44 -19.87
C LEU A 277 -19.99 -4.00 -19.56
N CYS A 278 -20.11 -3.59 -18.30
CA CYS A 278 -19.82 -2.23 -17.87
C CYS A 278 -18.32 -1.94 -18.04
N ARG A 279 -17.97 -1.11 -19.03
CA ARG A 279 -16.60 -0.62 -19.21
C ARG A 279 -16.32 0.48 -18.20
N ILE A 280 -15.22 0.33 -17.46
CA ILE A 280 -14.82 1.30 -16.44
C ILE A 280 -13.40 1.75 -16.79
N THR A 281 -13.30 2.94 -17.39
CA THR A 281 -12.04 3.52 -17.84
C THR A 281 -11.02 3.61 -16.68
N GLY A 282 -9.78 3.18 -16.92
CA GLY A 282 -8.70 3.25 -15.92
C GLY A 282 -8.78 2.20 -14.80
N MET A 283 -9.79 1.32 -14.83
CA MET A 283 -9.99 0.28 -13.83
C MET A 283 -8.86 -0.74 -13.81
N ARG A 284 -8.36 -1.13 -14.99
CA ARG A 284 -7.29 -2.12 -15.09
C ARG A 284 -5.99 -1.63 -14.45
N GLU A 285 -5.61 -0.38 -14.70
CA GLU A 285 -4.45 0.28 -14.08
C GLU A 285 -4.61 0.38 -12.57
N MET A 286 -5.83 0.71 -12.11
CA MET A 286 -6.15 0.77 -10.69
C MET A 286 -6.04 -0.60 -10.02
N LEU A 287 -6.61 -1.65 -10.62
CA LEU A 287 -6.58 -3.03 -10.10
C LEU A 287 -5.15 -3.58 -10.06
N ARG A 288 -4.31 -3.24 -11.04
CA ARG A 288 -2.90 -3.67 -11.09
C ARG A 288 -2.06 -3.15 -9.92
N LYS A 289 -2.48 -2.08 -9.23
CA LYS A 289 -1.85 -1.64 -7.97
C LYS A 289 -1.97 -2.66 -6.84
N PHE A 290 -2.91 -3.60 -6.95
CA PHE A 290 -3.14 -4.69 -6.00
C PHE A 290 -2.65 -6.04 -6.55
N SER A 291 -1.80 -6.01 -7.58
CA SER A 291 -1.28 -7.23 -8.21
C SER A 291 -0.60 -8.14 -7.19
N THR A 292 -0.98 -9.41 -7.21
CA THR A 292 -0.41 -10.46 -6.37
C THR A 292 0.09 -11.57 -7.28
N ASP A 293 1.32 -12.02 -7.05
CA ASP A 293 1.88 -13.11 -7.83
C ASP A 293 1.31 -14.46 -7.37
N ILE A 294 0.49 -15.08 -8.22
CA ILE A 294 -0.17 -16.35 -7.92
C ILE A 294 0.59 -17.52 -8.56
N THR A 295 0.79 -18.59 -7.80
CA THR A 295 1.33 -19.86 -8.31
C THR A 295 0.37 -20.98 -7.95
N LEU A 296 0.40 -22.06 -8.73
CA LEU A 296 -0.42 -23.24 -8.50
C LEU A 296 0.21 -24.15 -7.45
N ASP A 297 -0.62 -24.79 -6.63
CA ASP A 297 -0.20 -25.72 -5.58
C ASP A 297 -0.31 -27.18 -6.08
N PRO A 298 0.83 -27.87 -6.34
CA PRO A 298 0.85 -29.25 -6.83
C PRO A 298 0.22 -30.27 -5.88
N ASP A 299 0.21 -30.00 -4.57
CA ASP A 299 -0.34 -30.94 -3.58
C ASP A 299 -1.87 -31.01 -3.67
N THR A 300 -2.50 -29.91 -4.08
CA THR A 300 -3.96 -29.82 -4.28
C THR A 300 -4.43 -30.34 -5.65
N ALA A 301 -3.52 -30.36 -6.64
CA ALA A 301 -3.88 -30.61 -8.03
C ALA A 301 -4.45 -32.02 -8.26
N ASN A 302 -5.60 -32.11 -8.92
CA ASN A 302 -6.15 -33.40 -9.34
C ASN A 302 -5.16 -34.20 -10.22
N ALA A 303 -5.17 -35.53 -10.07
CA ALA A 303 -4.21 -36.42 -10.72
C ALA A 303 -4.25 -36.39 -12.27
N TYR A 304 -5.31 -35.88 -12.89
CA TYR A 304 -5.38 -35.70 -14.34
C TYR A 304 -4.81 -34.35 -14.82
N LEU A 305 -4.43 -33.45 -13.91
CA LEU A 305 -3.94 -32.13 -14.25
C LEU A 305 -2.42 -32.09 -14.39
N VAL A 306 -1.94 -31.53 -15.48
CA VAL A 306 -0.51 -31.31 -15.72
C VAL A 306 -0.21 -29.83 -15.48
N LEU A 307 0.72 -29.55 -14.58
CA LEU A 307 1.20 -28.22 -14.24
C LEU A 307 2.47 -27.89 -15.03
N SER A 308 2.69 -26.62 -15.37
CA SER A 308 3.97 -26.13 -15.88
C SER A 308 5.04 -26.08 -14.79
N GLU A 309 6.31 -26.04 -15.20
CA GLU A 309 7.46 -25.99 -14.28
C GLU A 309 7.47 -24.72 -13.41
N ASP A 310 7.02 -23.60 -13.96
CA ASP A 310 6.89 -22.31 -13.26
C ASP A 310 5.62 -22.22 -12.37
N LEU A 311 4.81 -23.28 -12.36
CA LEU A 311 3.53 -23.35 -11.63
C LEU A 311 2.55 -22.23 -12.01
N LYS A 312 2.62 -21.69 -13.22
CA LYS A 312 1.68 -20.66 -13.71
C LYS A 312 0.58 -21.22 -14.61
N SER A 313 0.79 -22.39 -15.22
CA SER A 313 -0.16 -22.98 -16.16
C SER A 313 -0.66 -24.35 -15.70
N VAL A 314 -1.93 -24.63 -15.98
CA VAL A 314 -2.56 -25.93 -15.76
C VAL A 314 -3.41 -26.34 -16.95
N ARG A 315 -3.27 -27.60 -17.37
CA ARG A 315 -4.12 -28.22 -18.40
C ARG A 315 -4.57 -29.60 -17.98
N HIS A 316 -5.65 -30.07 -18.59
CA HIS A 316 -6.07 -31.46 -18.46
C HIS A 316 -5.17 -32.38 -19.31
N GLY A 317 -4.52 -33.36 -18.69
CA GLY A 317 -3.59 -34.29 -19.33
C GLY A 317 -4.24 -35.47 -20.04
N GLY A 318 -5.55 -35.70 -19.83
CA GLY A 318 -6.31 -36.80 -20.42
C GLY A 318 -6.03 -38.18 -19.82
N THR A 319 -4.84 -38.36 -19.24
CA THR A 319 -4.41 -39.57 -18.53
C THR A 319 -4.15 -39.26 -17.06
N ARG A 320 -4.44 -40.22 -16.20
CA ARG A 320 -4.20 -40.11 -14.76
C ARG A 320 -2.72 -40.26 -14.46
N GLN A 321 -2.12 -39.29 -13.78
CA GLN A 321 -0.75 -39.37 -13.31
C GLN A 321 -0.63 -40.23 -12.05
N LEU A 322 0.52 -40.88 -11.91
CA LEU A 322 0.89 -41.68 -10.74
C LEU A 322 1.45 -40.76 -9.64
N LEU A 323 0.56 -39.98 -9.02
CA LEU A 323 0.89 -39.11 -7.89
C LEU A 323 0.44 -39.74 -6.56
N PRO A 324 1.18 -39.49 -5.45
CA PRO A 324 0.72 -39.92 -4.13
C PRO A 324 -0.59 -39.21 -3.79
N ASP A 325 -1.54 -39.99 -3.25
CA ASP A 325 -2.78 -39.43 -2.71
C ASP A 325 -2.49 -38.71 -1.38
N ASN A 326 -3.16 -37.60 -1.15
CA ASN A 326 -3.08 -36.82 0.07
C ASN A 326 -4.46 -36.17 0.35
N PRO A 327 -4.72 -35.68 1.59
CA PRO A 327 -6.01 -35.07 1.93
C PRO A 327 -6.37 -33.81 1.11
N GLU A 328 -5.37 -33.01 0.74
CA GLU A 328 -5.52 -31.74 0.01
C GLU A 328 -5.85 -31.93 -1.48
N ARG A 329 -5.52 -33.09 -2.05
CA ARG A 329 -5.67 -33.38 -3.48
C ARG A 329 -7.14 -33.54 -3.87
N PHE A 330 -7.57 -32.81 -4.88
CA PHE A 330 -8.88 -33.04 -5.50
C PHE A 330 -8.95 -34.41 -6.19
N ASP A 331 -9.94 -35.24 -5.86
CA ASP A 331 -10.04 -36.63 -6.36
C ASP A 331 -10.89 -36.75 -7.64
N LYS A 332 -12.06 -36.10 -7.69
CA LYS A 332 -13.04 -36.20 -8.77
C LYS A 332 -13.15 -34.95 -9.64
N SER A 333 -12.85 -33.78 -9.09
CA SER A 333 -12.90 -32.50 -9.81
C SER A 333 -11.55 -32.22 -10.47
N ALA A 334 -11.54 -31.80 -11.73
CA ALA A 334 -10.34 -31.42 -12.47
C ALA A 334 -9.83 -30.04 -12.02
N THR A 335 -9.48 -29.92 -10.74
CA THR A 335 -9.24 -28.63 -10.06
C THR A 335 -7.89 -28.62 -9.34
N VAL A 336 -7.32 -27.42 -9.23
CA VAL A 336 -6.11 -27.10 -8.48
C VAL A 336 -6.30 -25.75 -7.77
N LEU A 337 -5.66 -25.54 -6.63
CA LEU A 337 -5.65 -24.25 -5.94
C LEU A 337 -4.40 -23.43 -6.23
N GLY A 338 -4.49 -22.13 -6.01
CA GLY A 338 -3.31 -21.28 -5.88
C GLY A 338 -2.63 -21.50 -4.53
N ALA A 339 -1.31 -21.45 -4.47
CA ALA A 339 -0.48 -21.61 -3.27
C ALA A 339 -0.72 -20.49 -2.23
N GLN A 340 -1.14 -19.31 -2.70
CA GLN A 340 -1.38 -18.14 -1.85
C GLN A 340 -2.69 -18.29 -1.05
N ILE A 341 -2.61 -17.89 0.21
CA ILE A 341 -3.69 -17.94 1.19
C ILE A 341 -3.94 -16.50 1.67
N PHE A 342 -5.17 -16.03 1.55
CA PHE A 342 -5.57 -14.66 1.85
C PHE A 342 -6.42 -14.59 3.11
N THR A 343 -6.00 -13.78 4.08
CA THR A 343 -6.72 -13.52 5.33
C THR A 343 -6.96 -12.03 5.57
N CYS A 344 -6.46 -11.16 4.69
CA CYS A 344 -6.59 -9.71 4.73
C CYS A 344 -6.09 -9.12 3.41
N GLY A 345 -6.43 -7.87 3.13
CA GLY A 345 -5.89 -7.08 2.04
C GLY A 345 -6.69 -7.16 0.75
N ARG A 346 -6.15 -6.43 -0.24
CA ARG A 346 -6.66 -6.38 -1.61
C ARG A 346 -5.69 -7.08 -2.54
N HIS A 347 -6.22 -7.98 -3.36
CA HIS A 347 -5.46 -8.84 -4.24
C HIS A 347 -6.07 -8.88 -5.63
N TYR A 348 -5.21 -8.82 -6.64
CA TYR A 348 -5.59 -8.88 -8.04
C TYR A 348 -4.65 -9.79 -8.82
N TRP A 349 -5.20 -10.63 -9.69
CA TRP A 349 -4.42 -11.42 -10.65
C TRP A 349 -5.19 -11.60 -11.96
N GLU A 350 -4.46 -11.86 -13.04
CA GLU A 350 -5.02 -12.09 -14.37
C GLU A 350 -4.78 -13.55 -14.79
N VAL A 351 -5.77 -14.17 -15.42
CA VAL A 351 -5.73 -15.55 -15.93
C VAL A 351 -6.09 -15.54 -17.40
N GLU A 352 -5.18 -16.01 -18.25
CA GLU A 352 -5.43 -16.30 -19.66
C GLU A 352 -6.17 -17.63 -19.75
N VAL A 353 -7.37 -17.59 -20.34
CA VAL A 353 -8.20 -18.76 -20.65
C VAL A 353 -8.16 -19.11 -22.15
N GLY A 354 -7.72 -18.16 -22.99
CA GLY A 354 -7.58 -18.36 -24.43
C GLY A 354 -8.88 -18.81 -25.11
N ASN A 355 -8.77 -19.76 -26.05
CA ASN A 355 -9.91 -20.27 -26.83
C ASN A 355 -10.57 -21.51 -26.20
N LYS A 356 -10.44 -21.69 -24.88
CA LYS A 356 -11.03 -22.82 -24.18
C LYS A 356 -12.56 -22.78 -24.27
N THR A 357 -13.17 -23.94 -24.51
CA THR A 357 -14.63 -24.07 -24.59
C THR A 357 -15.27 -24.23 -23.22
N GLU A 358 -14.51 -24.64 -22.21
CA GLU A 358 -14.99 -24.76 -20.84
C GLU A 358 -13.87 -24.50 -19.82
N TRP A 359 -14.14 -23.70 -18.80
CA TRP A 359 -13.19 -23.40 -17.73
C TRP A 359 -13.90 -22.84 -16.51
N GLU A 360 -13.25 -22.92 -15.34
CA GLU A 360 -13.69 -22.28 -14.11
C GLU A 360 -12.50 -21.64 -13.38
N VAL A 361 -12.66 -20.38 -12.99
CA VAL A 361 -11.68 -19.58 -12.24
C VAL A 361 -12.38 -18.89 -11.09
N GLY A 362 -11.78 -18.85 -9.90
CA GLY A 362 -12.39 -18.15 -8.80
C GLY A 362 -11.60 -18.13 -7.51
N ILE A 363 -12.33 -17.99 -6.41
CA ILE A 363 -11.84 -17.98 -5.04
C ILE A 363 -12.69 -18.94 -4.22
N CYS A 364 -12.07 -19.74 -3.35
CA CYS A 364 -12.76 -20.59 -2.41
C CYS A 364 -12.21 -20.43 -0.99
N LYS A 365 -12.95 -20.90 0.00
CA LYS A 365 -12.39 -21.11 1.34
C LYS A 365 -11.28 -22.15 1.31
N ASP A 366 -10.31 -22.02 2.20
CA ASP A 366 -9.25 -23.02 2.35
C ASP A 366 -9.79 -24.37 2.85
N SER A 367 -10.87 -24.36 3.63
CA SER A 367 -11.58 -25.55 4.11
C SER A 367 -12.49 -26.24 3.08
N VAL A 368 -12.58 -25.75 1.84
CA VAL A 368 -13.52 -26.30 0.86
C VAL A 368 -13.25 -27.79 0.63
N SER A 369 -14.32 -28.60 0.58
CA SER A 369 -14.19 -30.05 0.42
C SER A 369 -13.39 -30.43 -0.82
N ARG A 370 -12.32 -31.19 -0.62
CA ARG A 370 -11.43 -31.71 -1.68
C ARG A 370 -11.91 -33.02 -2.28
N LYS A 371 -12.79 -33.73 -1.58
CA LYS A 371 -13.18 -35.11 -1.93
C LYS A 371 -14.63 -35.18 -2.38
N GLY A 372 -14.87 -35.98 -3.41
CA GLY A 372 -16.20 -36.21 -3.97
C GLY A 372 -16.69 -35.10 -4.91
N ASN A 373 -17.95 -35.23 -5.34
CA ASN A 373 -18.64 -34.28 -6.22
C ASN A 373 -19.88 -33.67 -5.54
N LEU A 374 -19.80 -33.46 -4.22
CA LEU A 374 -20.92 -32.84 -3.50
C LEU A 374 -21.03 -31.36 -3.90
N PRO A 375 -22.26 -30.83 -4.03
CA PRO A 375 -22.46 -29.40 -4.19
C PRO A 375 -21.75 -28.65 -3.05
N LYS A 376 -20.92 -27.68 -3.41
CA LYS A 376 -20.25 -26.83 -2.41
C LYS A 376 -21.32 -25.95 -1.74
N PRO A 377 -21.29 -25.79 -0.41
CA PRO A 377 -22.18 -24.87 0.29
C PRO A 377 -22.10 -23.45 -0.27
N ALA A 378 -23.21 -22.72 -0.21
CA ALA A 378 -23.24 -21.33 -0.63
C ALA A 378 -22.23 -20.51 0.20
N GLY A 379 -21.37 -19.76 -0.48
CA GLY A 379 -20.33 -18.94 0.14
C GLY A 379 -18.99 -19.66 0.39
N ASP A 380 -18.86 -20.95 0.02
CA ASP A 380 -17.56 -21.65 0.07
C ASP A 380 -16.78 -21.53 -1.25
N LEU A 381 -17.48 -21.19 -2.34
CA LEU A 381 -16.92 -21.01 -3.67
C LEU A 381 -17.55 -19.81 -4.37
N PHE A 382 -16.70 -18.89 -4.81
CA PHE A 382 -17.01 -17.74 -5.63
C PHE A 382 -16.25 -17.89 -6.95
N SER A 383 -16.86 -18.51 -7.96
CA SER A 383 -16.22 -18.78 -9.24
C SER A 383 -17.03 -18.26 -10.41
N LEU A 384 -16.29 -17.99 -11.48
CA LEU A 384 -16.77 -17.68 -12.81
C LEU A 384 -16.44 -18.87 -13.72
N ILE A 385 -17.43 -19.32 -14.48
CA ILE A 385 -17.36 -20.45 -15.39
C ILE A 385 -17.64 -19.95 -16.79
N GLY A 386 -16.76 -20.23 -17.75
CA GLY A 386 -17.03 -20.02 -19.17
C GLY A 386 -17.43 -21.32 -19.84
N LEU A 387 -18.49 -21.29 -20.64
CA LEU A 387 -18.99 -22.46 -21.36
C LEU A 387 -19.43 -22.08 -22.78
N LYS A 388 -18.84 -22.77 -23.77
CA LYS A 388 -19.17 -22.69 -25.19
C LYS A 388 -19.88 -23.96 -25.65
N ILE A 389 -21.10 -23.83 -26.18
CA ILE A 389 -21.87 -24.93 -26.77
C ILE A 389 -22.24 -24.53 -28.19
N GLY A 390 -21.65 -25.19 -29.19
CA GLY A 390 -21.81 -24.77 -30.58
C GLY A 390 -21.29 -23.35 -30.80
N ASP A 391 -22.15 -22.47 -31.29
CA ASP A 391 -21.86 -21.04 -31.48
C ASP A 391 -22.20 -20.18 -30.25
N ASP A 392 -22.92 -20.73 -29.27
CA ASP A 392 -23.33 -20.02 -28.07
C ASP A 392 -22.24 -20.02 -27.00
N TYR A 393 -21.98 -18.84 -26.41
CA TYR A 393 -21.02 -18.67 -25.32
C TYR A 393 -21.69 -18.05 -24.09
N SER A 394 -21.52 -18.66 -22.94
CA SER A 394 -22.17 -18.23 -21.70
C SER A 394 -21.19 -18.18 -20.54
N LEU A 395 -21.40 -17.21 -19.65
CA LEU A 395 -20.70 -17.11 -18.38
C LEU A 395 -21.66 -17.46 -17.24
N TRP A 396 -21.19 -18.26 -16.29
CA TRP A 396 -21.95 -18.69 -15.12
C TRP A 396 -21.20 -18.36 -13.84
N VAL A 397 -21.94 -18.00 -12.79
CA VAL A 397 -21.38 -17.75 -11.45
C VAL A 397 -21.89 -18.77 -10.45
N SER A 398 -21.07 -19.20 -9.49
CA SER A 398 -21.35 -20.37 -8.64
C SER A 398 -22.38 -20.18 -7.51
N SER A 399 -22.68 -18.94 -7.08
CA SER A 399 -23.53 -18.71 -5.89
C SER A 399 -24.18 -17.32 -5.89
N PRO A 400 -25.45 -17.19 -6.31
CA PRO A 400 -26.32 -18.23 -6.87
C PRO A 400 -25.88 -18.66 -8.28
N LEU A 401 -26.24 -19.89 -8.69
CA LEU A 401 -25.98 -20.35 -10.05
C LEU A 401 -26.79 -19.51 -11.05
N LYS A 402 -26.11 -18.57 -11.72
CA LYS A 402 -26.71 -17.65 -12.68
C LYS A 402 -25.87 -17.61 -13.94
N GLY A 403 -26.49 -17.91 -15.07
CA GLY A 403 -25.89 -17.84 -16.39
C GLY A 403 -26.27 -16.56 -17.13
N GLN A 404 -25.35 -16.06 -17.93
CA GLN A 404 -25.58 -14.97 -18.89
C GLN A 404 -24.93 -15.34 -20.23
N HIS A 405 -25.67 -15.19 -21.31
CA HIS A 405 -25.12 -15.33 -22.65
C HIS A 405 -24.31 -14.08 -23.02
N ILE A 406 -23.11 -14.30 -23.56
CA ILE A 406 -22.22 -13.25 -24.05
C ILE A 406 -21.90 -13.50 -25.52
N ARG A 407 -21.81 -12.41 -26.28
CA ARG A 407 -21.60 -12.41 -27.73
C ARG A 407 -20.21 -12.89 -28.14
N GLU A 408 -19.18 -12.50 -27.39
CA GLU A 408 -17.79 -12.82 -27.68
C GLU A 408 -17.15 -13.57 -26.51
N PRO A 409 -16.35 -14.63 -26.79
CA PRO A 409 -15.61 -15.33 -25.75
C PRO A 409 -14.65 -14.42 -25.00
N VAL A 410 -14.58 -14.62 -23.68
CA VAL A 410 -13.60 -13.92 -22.86
C VAL A 410 -12.31 -14.73 -22.86
N HIS A 411 -11.20 -14.09 -23.22
CA HIS A 411 -9.90 -14.75 -23.36
C HIS A 411 -9.00 -14.53 -22.13
N LYS A 412 -9.25 -13.47 -21.36
CA LYS A 412 -8.47 -13.13 -20.17
C LYS A 412 -9.36 -12.57 -19.06
N ILE A 413 -9.24 -13.17 -17.88
CA ILE A 413 -10.05 -12.87 -16.70
C ILE A 413 -9.19 -12.21 -15.64
N GLY A 414 -9.61 -11.06 -15.14
CA GLY A 414 -9.07 -10.44 -13.95
C GLY A 414 -9.90 -10.87 -12.75
N VAL A 415 -9.26 -11.32 -11.68
CA VAL A 415 -9.91 -11.68 -10.42
C VAL A 415 -9.45 -10.69 -9.36
N PHE A 416 -10.42 -10.05 -8.69
CA PHE A 416 -10.17 -9.12 -7.61
C PHE A 416 -10.81 -9.61 -6.32
N LEU A 417 -10.04 -9.51 -5.24
CA LEU A 417 -10.46 -9.76 -3.88
C LEU A 417 -10.16 -8.52 -3.04
N ASP A 418 -11.14 -8.03 -2.31
CA ASP A 418 -10.98 -7.13 -1.18
C ASP A 418 -11.54 -7.84 0.06
N TYR A 419 -10.62 -8.34 0.88
CA TYR A 419 -10.97 -9.19 2.01
C TYR A 419 -11.74 -8.43 3.07
N GLU A 420 -11.32 -7.20 3.40
CA GLU A 420 -11.94 -6.37 4.44
C GLU A 420 -13.35 -5.92 4.07
N SER A 421 -13.58 -5.55 2.80
CA SER A 421 -14.92 -5.14 2.34
C SER A 421 -15.81 -6.31 1.92
N GLY A 422 -15.27 -7.53 1.91
CA GLY A 422 -16.02 -8.72 1.56
C GLY A 422 -16.32 -8.86 0.07
N HIS A 423 -15.52 -8.20 -0.78
CA HIS A 423 -15.84 -7.99 -2.18
C HIS A 423 -15.01 -8.89 -3.09
N ILE A 424 -15.67 -9.60 -4.01
CA ILE A 424 -15.05 -10.42 -5.04
C ILE A 424 -15.65 -10.03 -6.39
N ALA A 425 -14.79 -9.71 -7.35
CA ALA A 425 -15.21 -9.30 -8.67
C ALA A 425 -14.35 -9.94 -9.78
N PHE A 426 -15.00 -10.15 -10.92
CA PHE A 426 -14.41 -10.72 -12.13
C PHE A 426 -14.50 -9.70 -13.26
N TYR A 427 -13.41 -9.59 -14.01
CA TYR A 427 -13.27 -8.59 -15.07
C TYR A 427 -12.83 -9.25 -16.38
N ASN A 428 -13.35 -8.75 -17.49
CA ASN A 428 -12.77 -9.01 -18.79
C ASN A 428 -11.63 -8.01 -18.98
N VAL A 429 -10.39 -8.52 -18.97
CA VAL A 429 -9.18 -7.68 -19.02
C VAL A 429 -9.02 -6.99 -20.36
N MET A 430 -9.44 -7.64 -21.45
CA MET A 430 -9.28 -7.11 -22.80
C MET A 430 -10.28 -6.00 -23.09
N ASP A 431 -11.49 -6.12 -22.58
CA ASP A 431 -12.56 -5.13 -22.74
C ASP A 431 -12.60 -4.07 -21.63
N GLU A 432 -11.74 -4.19 -20.61
CA GLU A 432 -11.71 -3.33 -19.42
C GLU A 432 -13.10 -3.19 -18.77
N SER A 433 -13.79 -4.32 -18.63
CA SER A 433 -15.18 -4.35 -18.17
C SER A 433 -15.42 -5.31 -17.01
N LEU A 434 -16.35 -4.93 -16.14
CA LEU A 434 -16.83 -5.80 -15.07
C LEU A 434 -17.70 -6.91 -15.67
N ILE A 435 -17.33 -8.16 -15.40
CA ILE A 435 -18.14 -9.35 -15.74
C ILE A 435 -19.19 -9.55 -14.64
N TYR A 436 -18.73 -9.68 -13.40
CA TYR A 436 -19.60 -9.96 -12.27
C TYR A 436 -18.96 -9.53 -10.97
N SER A 437 -19.78 -9.01 -10.06
CA SER A 437 -19.41 -8.74 -8.67
C SER A 437 -20.33 -9.53 -7.76
N PHE A 438 -19.73 -10.30 -6.85
CA PHE A 438 -20.48 -10.95 -5.79
C PHE A 438 -20.98 -9.91 -4.78
N PRO A 439 -22.17 -10.12 -4.18
CA PRO A 439 -22.61 -9.33 -3.04
C PRO A 439 -21.58 -9.42 -1.91
N SER A 440 -21.39 -8.32 -1.18
CA SER A 440 -20.44 -8.26 -0.07
C SER A 440 -20.73 -9.36 0.96
N ALA A 441 -19.70 -10.13 1.31
CA ALA A 441 -19.76 -11.21 2.29
C ALA A 441 -18.68 -11.02 3.37
N SER A 442 -19.03 -11.26 4.64
CA SER A 442 -18.01 -11.23 5.70
C SER A 442 -17.19 -12.52 5.65
N PHE A 443 -15.91 -12.41 5.31
CA PHE A 443 -14.99 -13.54 5.34
C PHE A 443 -14.46 -13.75 6.76
N GLN A 444 -14.65 -14.97 7.26
CA GLN A 444 -14.18 -15.40 8.59
C GLN A 444 -13.04 -16.42 8.50
N GLU A 445 -12.67 -16.81 7.28
CA GLU A 445 -11.72 -17.86 7.01
C GLU A 445 -10.80 -17.42 5.88
N ALA A 446 -9.62 -18.02 5.85
CA ALA A 446 -8.69 -17.87 4.76
C ALA A 446 -9.29 -18.30 3.40
N LEU A 447 -8.96 -17.54 2.38
CA LEU A 447 -9.40 -17.75 1.00
C LEU A 447 -8.21 -18.14 0.11
N ARG A 448 -8.47 -18.95 -0.91
CA ARG A 448 -7.48 -19.36 -1.91
C ARG A 448 -8.00 -19.20 -3.33
N PRO A 449 -7.15 -18.85 -4.31
CA PRO A 449 -7.48 -18.96 -5.71
C PRO A 449 -7.80 -20.41 -6.07
N ILE A 450 -8.74 -20.61 -6.99
CA ILE A 450 -9.14 -21.93 -7.50
C ILE A 450 -9.23 -21.90 -9.02
N PHE A 451 -8.72 -22.95 -9.66
CA PHE A 451 -8.63 -23.06 -11.11
C PHE A 451 -9.02 -24.45 -11.58
N SER A 452 -9.82 -24.53 -12.65
CA SER A 452 -10.22 -25.77 -13.29
C SER A 452 -10.22 -25.59 -14.81
N PRO A 453 -9.32 -26.26 -15.55
CA PRO A 453 -9.33 -26.22 -17.01
C PRO A 453 -10.48 -27.05 -17.62
N CYS A 454 -11.32 -27.67 -16.79
CA CYS A 454 -12.40 -28.58 -17.17
C CYS A 454 -11.93 -29.76 -18.07
N LEU A 455 -12.89 -30.53 -18.57
CA LEU A 455 -12.61 -31.71 -19.40
C LEU A 455 -12.28 -31.28 -20.84
N PRO A 456 -11.46 -32.08 -21.56
CA PRO A 456 -10.99 -31.72 -22.90
C PRO A 456 -12.06 -31.70 -24.02
N ASN A 457 -13.34 -32.00 -23.74
CA ASN A 457 -14.50 -31.95 -24.66
C ASN A 457 -14.17 -32.37 -26.10
N GLU A 458 -13.95 -33.67 -26.31
CA GLU A 458 -13.60 -34.27 -27.63
C GLU A 458 -12.35 -33.65 -28.31
N GLY A 459 -11.45 -33.04 -27.52
CA GLY A 459 -10.21 -32.42 -27.99
C GLY A 459 -10.30 -30.89 -28.18
N THR A 460 -11.50 -30.31 -28.11
CA THR A 460 -11.72 -28.86 -28.30
C THR A 460 -11.30 -28.01 -27.11
N ASN A 461 -11.11 -28.60 -25.92
CA ASN A 461 -10.78 -27.89 -24.68
C ASN A 461 -9.40 -28.25 -24.08
N THR A 462 -8.41 -28.48 -24.94
CA THR A 462 -7.09 -28.99 -24.53
C THR A 462 -6.09 -27.93 -24.06
N GLY A 463 -6.37 -26.65 -24.33
CA GLY A 463 -5.52 -25.53 -23.93
C GLY A 463 -5.41 -25.38 -22.40
N PRO A 464 -4.30 -24.78 -21.90
CA PRO A 464 -4.11 -24.52 -20.48
C PRO A 464 -4.87 -23.28 -20.01
N LEU A 465 -5.14 -23.21 -18.72
CA LEU A 465 -5.29 -21.93 -18.01
C LEU A 465 -3.90 -21.43 -17.63
N THR A 466 -3.61 -20.14 -17.82
CA THR A 466 -2.29 -19.57 -17.52
C THR A 466 -2.42 -18.30 -16.70
N ILE A 467 -1.86 -18.30 -15.49
CA ILE A 467 -1.75 -17.12 -14.64
C ILE A 467 -0.72 -16.18 -15.24
N CYS A 468 -1.13 -14.94 -15.51
CA CYS A 468 -0.25 -13.93 -16.07
C CYS A 468 0.66 -13.34 -14.99
N SER A 469 1.95 -13.17 -15.32
CA SER A 469 2.87 -12.37 -14.50
C SER A 469 2.58 -10.90 -14.74
N LEU A 470 2.18 -10.18 -13.69
CA LEU A 470 1.95 -8.74 -13.74
C LEU A 470 3.23 -8.05 -13.27
N ASN A 471 3.99 -7.46 -14.20
CA ASN A 471 5.13 -6.63 -13.82
C ASN A 471 4.61 -5.38 -13.11
N SER A 472 4.95 -5.25 -11.83
CA SER A 472 4.76 -4.02 -11.07
C SER A 472 5.75 -2.97 -11.57
N HIS A 473 5.40 -2.26 -12.64
CA HIS A 473 6.01 -0.98 -12.91
C HIS A 473 5.45 0.02 -11.89
N VAL A 474 6.11 0.09 -10.73
CA VAL A 474 5.97 1.20 -9.79
C VAL A 474 6.72 2.40 -10.33
#